data_AF-A0A2X2TBY1-F1
#
_entry.id   AF-A0A2X2TBY1-F1
#
_cell.length_a   1.000
_cell.length_b   1.000
_cell.length_c   1.000
_cell.angle_alpha   90.00
_cell.angle_beta   90.00
_cell.angle_gamma   90.00
#
_symmetry.space_group_name_H-M   'P 1'
#
loop_
_entity.id
_entity.type
_entity.pdbx_description
1 polymer ?
#
loop_
_entity_poly.entity_id
_entity_poly.type
_entity_poly.pdbx_seq_one_letter_code
_entity_poly.pdbx_strand_id
1 'polypeptide(L)'
;MALKGGQPLVSGKTAGEMKVGVDANGNSTLSLKFSTSEFTLNPSAGGQLGALYDYETTTLKEMQSAIQGMAEAVADLFNNQLAQGFDLNGNPGKPLFVFDSSNSAGMLQVNDLKPDEIALSGAAGEPGNGDNLQQLIELKNSKTNISGLGNMSLNEGAAAIISRVGIASRLVQLNREQSAIEQYQNNITSISGTLASQESHLQAMNDQLLALHDKLLAAANDTNSQQDMAGYGAELESMLDSLVASMNAQNENGSYLFAGTKTGTKPVQWDEVAKTFVFAGNDGTRETTVANGVNIKENTNVASAFSSGSDDLDMLNKLKALSQKMQDPTIPAADYKSEVTDMLDSAKATRDNVSAIFTDVGGRQNRLTLLSDAHTDVSAANDQVVRDLSFSDPATATVNLQLYMNSVQISNQAYSMISKLSLFSVM
;
A
#
# COMPACT_ATOMS: atom_id res chain seq x y z
N MET A 1 0.18 2.82 -18.46
CA MET A 1 0.00 3.33 -17.08
C MET A 1 -0.08 4.84 -17.14
N ALA A 2 -0.98 5.48 -16.37
CA ALA A 2 -1.18 6.92 -16.39
C ALA A 2 -1.46 7.45 -14.96
N LEU A 3 -1.20 8.75 -14.74
CA LEU A 3 -1.58 9.45 -13.51
C LEU A 3 -3.10 9.64 -13.42
N LYS A 4 -3.60 9.98 -12.23
CA LYS A 4 -5.02 10.28 -11.98
C LYS A 4 -5.57 11.40 -12.88
N GLY A 5 -4.71 12.32 -13.34
CA GLY A 5 -5.04 13.37 -14.31
C GLY A 5 -4.98 12.94 -15.78
N GLY A 6 -4.76 11.66 -16.08
CA GLY A 6 -4.72 11.09 -17.43
C GLY A 6 -3.35 11.17 -18.13
N GLN A 7 -2.33 11.78 -17.51
CA GLN A 7 -1.00 11.89 -18.11
C GLN A 7 -0.29 10.51 -18.16
N PRO A 8 0.26 10.11 -19.32
CA PRO A 8 0.90 8.80 -19.47
C PRO A 8 2.22 8.71 -18.69
N LEU A 9 2.33 7.68 -17.85
CA LEU A 9 3.56 7.32 -17.12
C LEU A 9 4.40 6.31 -17.90
N VAL A 10 3.74 5.34 -18.51
CA VAL A 10 4.37 4.32 -19.36
C VAL A 10 3.43 4.01 -20.52
N SER A 11 3.96 4.10 -21.74
CA SER A 11 3.28 3.64 -22.95
C SER A 11 4.26 2.86 -23.82
N GLY A 12 3.95 1.58 -24.08
CA GLY A 12 4.85 0.68 -24.79
C GLY A 12 6.22 0.57 -24.11
N LYS A 13 7.28 0.97 -24.82
CA LYS A 13 8.67 0.99 -24.34
C LYS A 13 9.12 2.36 -23.81
N THR A 14 8.25 3.35 -23.84
CA THR A 14 8.55 4.72 -23.43
C THR A 14 8.04 4.94 -22.01
N ALA A 15 8.95 5.30 -21.10
CA ALA A 15 8.64 5.74 -19.75
C ALA A 15 8.74 7.27 -19.67
N GLY A 16 7.90 7.88 -18.85
CA GLY A 16 8.02 9.29 -18.52
C GLY A 16 9.17 9.54 -17.55
N GLU A 17 9.87 10.67 -17.72
CA GLU A 17 10.89 11.16 -16.81
C GLU A 17 10.29 12.21 -15.90
N MET A 18 10.41 12.02 -14.58
CA MET A 18 10.04 13.06 -13.62
C MET A 18 11.22 13.98 -13.34
N LYS A 19 10.95 15.29 -13.24
CA LYS A 19 11.91 16.31 -12.84
C LYS A 19 11.36 17.15 -11.72
N VAL A 20 12.21 17.41 -10.73
CA VAL A 20 11.98 18.41 -9.70
C VAL A 20 12.56 19.74 -10.20
N GLY A 21 11.75 20.79 -10.13
CA GLY A 21 12.14 22.16 -10.43
C GLY A 21 11.76 23.09 -9.30
N VAL A 22 11.92 24.39 -9.51
CA VAL A 22 11.54 25.42 -8.55
C VAL A 22 10.76 26.50 -9.32
N ASP A 23 9.62 26.95 -8.78
CA ASP A 23 8.87 28.06 -9.38
C ASP A 23 9.53 29.41 -9.09
N ALA A 24 8.97 30.49 -9.68
CA ALA A 24 9.47 31.85 -9.49
C ALA A 24 9.40 32.36 -8.03
N ASN A 25 8.64 31.67 -7.18
CA ASN A 25 8.50 31.98 -5.76
C ASN A 25 9.40 31.10 -4.87
N GLY A 26 10.22 30.23 -5.47
CA GLY A 26 11.10 29.33 -4.73
C GLY A 26 10.44 28.03 -4.26
N ASN A 27 9.19 27.74 -4.64
CA ASN A 27 8.52 26.49 -4.25
C ASN A 27 8.95 25.34 -5.17
N SER A 28 9.13 24.14 -4.63
CA SER A 28 9.41 22.96 -5.45
C SER A 28 8.24 22.68 -6.40
N THR A 29 8.57 22.35 -7.65
CA THR A 29 7.60 21.92 -8.67
C THR A 29 7.98 20.54 -9.17
N LEU A 30 6.98 19.76 -9.56
CA LEU A 30 7.19 18.46 -10.20
C LEU A 30 6.68 18.51 -11.63
N SER A 31 7.48 18.02 -12.56
CA SER A 31 7.12 17.93 -13.98
C SER A 31 7.34 16.51 -14.48
N LEU A 32 6.46 16.06 -15.36
CA LEU A 32 6.55 14.79 -16.07
C LEU A 32 6.84 15.08 -17.53
N LYS A 33 8.01 14.69 -17.99
CA LYS A 33 8.34 14.68 -19.40
C LYS A 33 8.01 13.33 -20.00
N PHE A 34 7.10 13.30 -20.96
CA PHE A 34 6.79 12.10 -21.73
C PHE A 34 7.00 12.39 -23.22
N SER A 35 7.99 11.73 -23.82
CA SER A 35 8.44 12.02 -25.20
C SER A 35 8.85 13.50 -25.34
N THR A 36 8.19 14.26 -26.23
CA THR A 36 8.44 15.69 -26.46
C THR A 36 7.59 16.61 -25.60
N SER A 37 6.62 16.08 -24.85
CA SER A 37 5.70 16.85 -24.03
C SER A 37 6.16 16.89 -22.58
N GLU A 38 6.06 18.06 -21.96
CA GLU A 38 6.33 18.25 -20.53
C GLU A 38 5.05 18.75 -19.87
N PHE A 39 4.66 18.06 -18.79
CA PHE A 39 3.46 18.35 -18.03
C PHE A 39 3.88 18.79 -16.64
N THR A 40 3.47 19.98 -16.21
CA THR A 40 3.54 20.31 -14.79
C THR A 40 2.56 19.41 -14.06
N LEU A 41 3.07 18.62 -13.12
CA LEU A 41 2.23 17.78 -12.29
C LEU A 41 1.58 18.68 -11.25
N ASN A 42 0.25 18.65 -11.20
CA ASN A 42 -0.45 19.30 -10.11
C ASN A 42 -0.01 18.61 -8.81
N PRO A 43 0.50 19.37 -7.83
CA PRO A 43 0.99 18.81 -6.57
C PRO A 43 -0.05 18.05 -5.75
N SER A 44 -1.34 18.20 -6.06
CA SER A 44 -2.40 17.27 -5.65
C SER A 44 -2.32 15.87 -6.28
N ALA A 45 -1.12 15.41 -6.68
CA ALA A 45 -0.88 14.12 -7.30
C ALA A 45 -1.29 12.91 -6.43
N GLY A 46 -1.69 13.17 -5.18
CA GLY A 46 -2.06 12.17 -4.19
C GLY A 46 -0.84 11.41 -3.68
N GLY A 47 -1.07 10.47 -2.77
CA GLY A 47 -0.02 9.64 -2.20
C GLY A 47 1.07 10.44 -1.47
N GLN A 48 2.27 9.86 -1.41
CA GLN A 48 3.40 10.40 -0.65
C GLN A 48 3.93 11.73 -1.21
N LEU A 49 3.84 11.96 -2.53
CA LEU A 49 4.32 13.19 -3.17
C LEU A 49 3.41 14.38 -2.87
N GLY A 50 2.09 14.18 -2.89
CA GLY A 50 1.14 15.22 -2.48
C GLY A 50 1.32 15.60 -1.01
N ALA A 51 1.48 14.61 -0.13
CA ALA A 51 1.73 14.86 1.29
C ALA A 51 3.03 15.66 1.56
N LEU A 52 4.08 15.40 0.78
CA LEU A 52 5.34 16.15 0.86
C LEU A 52 5.20 17.59 0.38
N TYR A 53 4.45 17.79 -0.71
CA TYR A 53 4.19 19.13 -1.20
C TYR A 53 3.37 19.96 -0.20
N ASP A 54 2.28 19.40 0.33
CA ASP A 54 1.44 20.08 1.32
C ASP A 54 2.26 20.50 2.55
N TYR A 55 3.18 19.64 2.98
CA TYR A 55 4.12 19.95 4.04
C TYR A 55 5.04 21.13 3.69
N GLU A 56 5.64 21.15 2.51
CA GLU A 56 6.54 22.22 2.08
C GLU A 56 5.81 23.56 1.96
N THR A 57 4.66 23.58 1.28
CA THR A 57 3.98 24.85 0.94
C THR A 57 3.12 25.41 2.05
N THR A 58 2.64 24.56 2.96
CA THR A 58 1.78 24.97 4.07
C THR A 58 2.57 24.93 5.37
N THR A 59 2.95 23.74 5.82
CA THR A 59 3.45 23.54 7.18
C THR A 59 4.83 24.14 7.41
N LEU A 60 5.79 23.88 6.52
CA LEU A 60 7.14 24.40 6.62
C LEU A 60 7.17 25.92 6.48
N LYS A 61 6.36 26.47 5.57
CA LYS A 61 6.23 27.91 5.37
C LYS A 61 5.65 28.63 6.59
N GLU A 62 4.61 28.07 7.21
CA GLU A 62 4.07 28.59 8.47
C GLU A 62 5.07 28.52 9.62
N MET A 63 5.84 27.42 9.71
CA MET A 63 6.92 27.29 10.70
C MET A 63 8.02 28.33 10.49
N GLN A 64 8.45 28.56 9.25
CA GLN A 64 9.44 29.59 8.92
C GLN A 64 8.95 30.98 9.31
N SER A 65 7.69 31.30 8.99
CA SER A 65 7.05 32.57 9.37
C SER A 65 7.00 32.75 10.89
N ALA A 66 6.66 31.70 11.65
CA ALA A 66 6.64 31.73 13.11
C ALA A 66 8.03 31.96 13.73
N ILE A 67 9.08 31.30 13.18
CA ILE A 67 10.47 31.49 13.64
C ILE A 67 10.93 32.93 13.37
N GLN A 68 10.64 33.44 12.17
CA GLN A 68 10.96 34.81 11.78
C GLN A 68 10.25 35.82 12.68
N GLY A 69 8.95 35.64 12.91
CA GLY A 69 8.17 36.49 13.80
C GLY A 69 8.67 36.48 15.24
N MET A 70 9.13 35.33 15.74
CA MET A 70 9.75 35.25 17.07
C MET A 70 11.07 36.00 17.15
N ALA A 71 11.92 35.91 16.13
CA ALA A 71 13.19 36.64 16.10
C ALA A 71 12.96 38.16 16.08
N GLU A 72 12.02 38.62 15.26
CA GLU A 72 11.59 40.03 15.21
C GLU A 72 11.02 40.49 16.55
N ALA A 73 10.10 39.73 17.16
CA ALA A 73 9.51 40.06 18.45
C ALA A 73 10.55 40.15 19.58
N VAL A 74 11.55 39.26 19.60
CA VAL A 74 12.65 39.33 20.57
C VAL A 74 13.44 40.63 20.36
N ALA A 75 13.82 40.95 19.11
CA ALA A 75 14.57 42.16 18.82
C ALA A 75 13.81 43.41 19.24
N ASP A 76 12.54 43.53 18.82
CA ASP A 76 11.71 44.69 19.09
C ASP A 76 11.43 44.87 20.58
N LEU A 77 11.00 43.81 21.27
CA LEU A 77 10.69 43.91 22.70
C LEU A 77 11.92 44.32 23.52
N PHE A 78 13.06 43.67 23.30
CA PHE A 78 14.29 43.99 24.03
C PHE A 78 14.83 45.37 23.69
N ASN A 79 14.90 45.73 22.42
CA ASN A 79 15.43 47.03 21.99
C ASN A 79 14.56 48.18 22.46
N ASN A 80 13.22 48.05 22.35
CA ASN A 80 12.29 49.07 22.81
C ASN A 80 12.31 49.24 24.33
N GLN A 81 12.53 48.16 25.09
CA GLN A 81 12.68 48.25 26.55
C GLN A 81 14.05 48.83 26.95
N LEU A 82 15.13 48.43 26.28
CA LEU A 82 16.45 49.02 26.51
C LEU A 82 16.46 50.52 26.23
N ALA A 83 15.80 50.97 25.16
CA ALA A 83 15.69 52.39 24.81
C ALA A 83 14.97 53.26 25.86
N GLN A 84 14.18 52.65 26.75
CA GLN A 84 13.53 53.33 27.88
C GLN A 84 14.43 53.47 29.11
N GLY A 85 15.55 52.75 29.16
CA GLY A 85 16.50 52.81 30.26
C GLY A 85 17.70 53.71 29.98
N PHE A 86 18.59 53.76 30.97
CA PHE A 86 19.85 54.50 30.91
C PHE A 86 21.06 53.60 31.20
N ASP A 87 22.16 53.84 30.47
CA ASP A 87 23.44 53.16 30.63
C ASP A 87 24.24 53.67 31.85
N LEU A 88 25.43 53.12 32.11
CA LEU A 88 26.25 53.52 33.27
C LEU A 88 26.77 54.96 33.18
N ASN A 89 26.74 55.54 31.99
CA ASN A 89 27.14 56.92 31.70
C ASN A 89 25.93 57.88 31.68
N GLY A 90 24.71 57.37 31.92
CA GLY A 90 23.46 58.14 31.91
C GLY A 90 22.89 58.41 30.51
N ASN A 91 23.38 57.74 29.46
CA ASN A 91 22.83 57.87 28.11
C ASN A 91 21.62 56.94 27.90
N PRO A 92 20.66 57.31 27.03
CA PRO A 92 19.58 56.41 26.62
C PRO A 92 20.09 55.11 25.99
N GLY A 93 19.35 54.03 26.19
CA GLY A 93 19.73 52.71 25.67
C GLY A 93 19.81 52.61 24.15
N LYS A 94 20.78 51.81 23.70
CA LYS A 94 21.00 51.46 22.30
C LYS A 94 20.41 50.08 21.98
N PRO A 95 20.05 49.79 20.72
CA PRO A 95 19.59 48.47 20.32
C PRO A 95 20.66 47.39 20.58
N LEU A 96 20.28 46.33 21.30
CA LEU A 96 21.12 45.16 21.53
C LEU A 96 21.02 44.15 20.39
N PHE A 97 19.82 43.97 19.83
CA PHE A 97 19.57 43.00 18.77
C PHE A 97 19.38 43.68 17.41
N VAL A 98 19.82 43.01 16.36
CA VAL A 98 19.52 43.35 14.97
C VAL A 98 18.77 42.18 14.35
N PHE A 99 17.59 42.47 13.83
CA PHE A 99 16.80 41.50 13.08
C PHE A 99 17.02 41.70 11.57
N ASP A 100 17.35 40.61 10.87
CA ASP A 100 17.53 40.59 9.42
C ASP A 100 16.74 39.42 8.82
N SER A 101 15.57 39.73 8.26
CA SER A 101 14.69 38.76 7.60
C SER A 101 15.28 38.13 6.34
N SER A 102 16.30 38.76 5.74
CA SER A 102 16.97 38.25 4.55
C SER A 102 18.08 37.24 4.87
N ASN A 103 18.55 37.19 6.12
CA ASN A 103 19.61 36.29 6.57
C ASN A 103 19.05 35.14 7.41
N SER A 104 18.60 34.07 6.74
CA SER A 104 17.98 32.91 7.39
C SER A 104 18.90 32.18 8.40
N ALA A 105 20.24 32.27 8.22
CA ALA A 105 21.22 31.63 9.09
C ALA A 105 21.63 32.49 10.31
N GLY A 106 21.31 33.78 10.27
CA GLY A 106 21.66 34.77 11.30
C GLY A 106 20.57 35.82 11.44
N MET A 107 19.32 35.39 11.52
CA MET A 107 18.14 36.28 11.56
C MET A 107 18.15 37.22 12.76
N LEU A 108 18.73 36.79 13.87
CA LEU A 108 18.88 37.59 15.09
C LEU A 108 20.37 37.70 15.43
N GLN A 109 20.90 38.90 15.39
CA GLN A 109 22.31 39.21 15.67
C GLN A 109 22.39 40.11 16.90
N VAL A 110 23.52 40.06 17.60
CA VAL A 110 23.79 40.91 18.75
C VAL A 110 24.76 42.01 18.31
N ASN A 111 24.42 43.27 18.60
CA ASN A 111 25.31 44.40 18.39
C ASN A 111 26.50 44.35 19.36
N ASP A 112 27.63 44.91 18.94
CA ASP A 112 28.86 45.03 19.74
C ASP A 112 28.75 46.16 20.78
N LEU A 113 27.75 46.06 21.67
CA LEU A 113 27.59 46.95 22.81
C LEU A 113 28.55 46.54 23.92
N LYS A 114 29.26 47.51 24.49
CA LYS A 114 30.06 47.26 25.69
C LYS A 114 29.15 47.12 26.92
N PRO A 115 29.59 46.40 27.97
CA PRO A 115 28.78 46.22 29.18
C PRO A 115 28.31 47.53 29.85
N ASP A 116 29.09 48.60 29.73
CA ASP A 116 28.76 49.93 30.24
C ASP A 116 27.75 50.71 29.39
N GLU A 117 27.44 50.23 28.18
CA GLU A 117 26.45 50.80 27.26
C GLU A 117 25.08 50.09 27.34
N ILE A 118 24.94 49.08 28.21
CA ILE A 118 23.67 48.37 28.40
C ILE A 118 22.79 49.14 29.38
N ALA A 119 21.66 49.64 28.88
CA ALA A 119 20.76 50.51 29.61
C ALA A 119 19.84 49.75 30.60
N LEU A 120 20.40 49.33 31.74
CA LEU A 120 19.68 48.54 32.75
C LEU A 120 19.00 49.39 33.83
N SER A 121 19.31 50.68 33.92
CA SER A 121 18.72 51.59 34.90
C SER A 121 17.41 52.22 34.41
N GLY A 122 16.44 52.38 35.31
CA GLY A 122 15.21 53.13 35.03
C GLY A 122 15.37 54.65 35.11
N ALA A 123 16.50 55.16 35.64
CA ALA A 123 16.70 56.59 35.88
C ALA A 123 18.12 57.06 35.50
N ALA A 124 18.20 58.22 34.85
CA ALA A 124 19.46 58.82 34.46
C ALA A 124 20.32 59.16 35.69
N GLY A 125 21.59 58.74 35.69
CA GLY A 125 22.54 59.00 36.78
C GLY A 125 22.39 58.06 37.99
N GLU A 126 21.52 57.05 37.91
CA GLU A 126 21.37 56.00 38.94
C GLU A 126 21.85 54.63 38.43
N PRO A 127 23.17 54.40 38.26
CA PRO A 127 23.70 53.18 37.66
C PRO A 127 23.44 51.90 38.50
N GLY A 128 23.08 52.04 39.78
CA GLY A 128 22.70 50.92 40.65
C GLY A 128 21.20 50.61 40.66
N ASN A 129 20.38 51.43 39.99
CA ASN A 129 18.94 51.18 39.84
C ASN A 129 18.76 50.07 38.78
N GLY A 130 18.03 49.01 39.12
CA GLY A 130 17.80 47.84 38.26
C GLY A 130 16.40 47.77 37.66
N ASP A 131 15.65 48.88 37.66
CA ASP A 131 14.23 48.87 37.30
C ASP A 131 14.02 48.47 35.83
N ASN A 132 14.89 48.92 34.91
CA ASN A 132 14.78 48.52 33.51
C ASN A 132 15.17 47.04 33.30
N LEU A 133 16.15 46.54 34.05
CA LEU A 133 16.47 45.11 34.07
C LEU A 133 15.27 44.27 34.53
N GLN A 134 14.54 44.71 35.55
CA GLN A 134 13.33 44.02 36.01
C GLN A 134 12.27 43.95 34.90
N GLN A 135 12.06 45.04 34.16
CA GLN A 135 11.15 45.05 33.00
C GLN A 135 11.62 44.12 31.88
N LEU A 136 12.92 44.10 31.58
CA LEU A 136 13.53 43.18 30.59
C LEU A 136 13.28 41.70 30.94
N ILE A 137 13.37 41.34 32.23
CA ILE A 137 13.11 39.97 32.70
C ILE A 137 11.63 39.59 32.51
N GLU A 138 10.72 40.56 32.63
CA GLU A 138 9.28 40.36 32.48
C GLU A 138 8.82 40.28 31.01
N LEU A 139 9.62 40.76 30.05
CA LEU A 139 9.29 40.73 28.62
C LEU A 139 8.93 39.32 28.12
N LYS A 140 9.55 38.26 28.67
CA LYS A 140 9.26 36.88 28.26
C LYS A 140 7.79 36.48 28.47
N ASN A 141 7.09 37.17 29.37
CA ASN A 141 5.68 36.95 29.70
C ASN A 141 4.76 38.06 29.14
N SER A 142 5.33 39.13 28.58
CA SER A 142 4.56 40.21 27.98
C SER A 142 3.97 39.77 26.66
N LYS A 143 2.68 40.05 26.44
CA LYS A 143 1.99 39.68 25.19
C LYS A 143 2.33 40.68 24.10
N THR A 144 2.69 40.15 22.94
CA THR A 144 2.87 40.91 21.71
C THR A 144 2.29 40.14 20.53
N ASN A 145 2.04 40.83 19.43
CA ASN A 145 1.65 40.17 18.20
C ASN A 145 2.88 39.59 17.51
N ILE A 146 3.02 38.27 17.51
CA ILE A 146 4.12 37.57 16.85
C ILE A 146 3.63 37.10 15.48
N SER A 147 4.29 37.52 14.40
CA SER A 147 3.93 37.10 13.05
C SER A 147 3.90 35.57 12.92
N GLY A 148 2.87 35.02 12.28
CA GLY A 148 2.65 33.57 12.15
C GLY A 148 2.11 32.85 13.41
N LEU A 149 2.12 33.50 14.58
CA LEU A 149 1.64 32.93 15.85
C LEU A 149 0.45 33.71 16.45
N GLY A 150 0.31 35.00 16.16
CA GLY A 150 -0.72 35.87 16.72
C GLY A 150 -0.31 36.49 18.06
N ASN A 151 -1.29 36.95 18.85
CA ASN A 151 -1.03 37.68 20.10
C ASN A 151 -0.72 36.73 21.27
N MET A 152 0.55 36.64 21.66
CA MET A 152 1.03 35.80 22.76
C MET A 152 2.36 36.32 23.33
N SER A 153 2.83 35.73 24.43
CA SER A 153 4.14 36.02 25.01
C SER A 153 5.26 35.23 24.33
N LEU A 154 6.52 35.63 24.55
CA LEU A 154 7.68 34.89 24.03
C LEU A 154 7.75 33.45 24.56
N ASN A 155 7.36 33.22 25.82
CA ASN A 155 7.29 31.89 26.41
C ASN A 155 6.21 31.02 25.73
N GLU A 156 5.02 31.57 25.52
CA GLU A 156 3.93 30.88 24.81
C GLU A 156 4.33 30.60 23.35
N GLY A 157 4.98 31.56 22.68
CA GLY A 157 5.43 31.44 21.29
C GLY A 157 6.51 30.38 21.11
N ALA A 158 7.51 30.32 21.99
CA ALA A 158 8.53 29.28 21.96
C ALA A 158 7.92 27.86 22.12
N ALA A 159 6.98 27.70 23.05
CA ALA A 159 6.25 26.43 23.23
C ALA A 159 5.40 26.07 21.99
N ALA A 160 4.72 27.06 21.40
CA ALA A 160 3.91 26.87 20.21
C ALA A 160 4.74 26.41 18.99
N ILE A 161 5.92 26.99 18.77
CA ILE A 161 6.81 26.58 17.67
C ILE A 161 7.22 25.12 17.81
N ILE A 162 7.74 24.73 18.99
CA ILE A 162 8.20 23.35 19.24
C ILE A 162 7.06 22.37 18.98
N SER A 163 5.86 22.68 19.46
CA SER A 163 4.70 21.82 19.24
C SER A 163 4.27 21.75 17.78
N ARG A 164 4.26 22.86 17.06
CA ARG A 164 3.90 22.89 15.63
C ARG A 164 4.84 22.01 14.81
N VAL A 165 6.15 22.05 15.09
CA VAL A 165 7.13 21.19 14.41
C VAL A 165 6.86 19.71 14.68
N GLY A 166 6.56 19.36 15.94
CA GLY A 166 6.23 17.98 16.32
C GLY A 166 4.96 17.47 15.61
N ILE A 167 3.89 18.26 15.62
CA ILE A 167 2.62 17.95 14.95
C ILE A 167 2.83 17.80 13.44
N ALA A 168 3.54 18.75 12.83
CA ALA A 168 3.87 18.76 11.41
C ALA A 168 4.59 17.48 10.97
N SER A 169 5.68 17.12 11.66
CA SER A 169 6.42 15.89 11.38
C SER A 169 5.54 14.66 11.50
N ARG A 170 4.59 14.66 12.45
CA ARG A 170 3.68 13.54 12.66
C ARG A 170 2.64 13.41 11.56
N LEU A 171 2.03 14.52 11.17
CA LEU A 171 1.06 14.55 10.07
C LEU A 171 1.66 14.02 8.76
N VAL A 172 2.91 14.36 8.45
CA VAL A 172 3.61 13.80 7.29
C VAL A 172 3.76 12.28 7.38
N GLN A 173 4.13 11.77 8.55
CA GLN A 173 4.26 10.33 8.75
C GLN A 173 2.91 9.62 8.56
N LEU A 174 1.83 10.18 9.13
CA LEU A 174 0.47 9.65 8.98
C LEU A 174 0.00 9.64 7.53
N ASN A 175 0.21 10.75 6.80
CA ASN A 175 -0.19 10.84 5.40
C ASN A 175 0.56 9.83 4.52
N ARG A 176 1.85 9.57 4.80
CA ARG A 176 2.62 8.53 4.12
C ARG A 176 2.10 7.13 4.41
N GLU A 177 1.70 6.88 5.65
CA GLU A 177 1.11 5.61 6.08
C GLU A 177 -0.26 5.38 5.42
N GLN A 178 -1.13 6.39 5.40
CA GLN A 178 -2.41 6.33 4.69
C GLN A 178 -2.22 6.02 3.19
N SER A 179 -1.26 6.68 2.54
CA SER A 179 -0.94 6.39 1.14
C SER A 179 -0.52 4.94 0.90
N ALA A 180 0.21 4.34 1.85
CA ALA A 180 0.60 2.94 1.76
C ALA A 180 -0.59 2.01 1.99
N ILE A 181 -1.47 2.32 2.96
CA ILE A 181 -2.71 1.59 3.22
C ILE A 181 -3.61 1.59 1.98
N GLU A 182 -3.80 2.75 1.33
CA GLU A 182 -4.56 2.85 0.07
C GLU A 182 -3.98 1.94 -1.01
N GLN A 183 -2.66 1.92 -1.17
CA GLN A 183 -1.99 1.02 -2.12
C GLN A 183 -2.24 -0.45 -1.78
N TYR A 184 -2.15 -0.81 -0.50
CA TYR A 184 -2.41 -2.18 -0.05
C TYR A 184 -3.86 -2.61 -0.27
N GLN A 185 -4.85 -1.74 0.00
CA GLN A 185 -6.26 -2.03 -0.27
C GLN A 185 -6.55 -2.21 -1.76
N ASN A 186 -5.92 -1.40 -2.63
CA ASN A 186 -6.02 -1.56 -4.08
C ASN A 186 -5.44 -2.91 -4.54
N ASN A 187 -4.27 -3.28 -4.00
CA ASN A 187 -3.66 -4.58 -4.26
C ASN A 187 -4.57 -5.73 -3.79
N ILE A 188 -5.10 -5.65 -2.57
CA ILE A 188 -6.03 -6.65 -2.01
C ILE A 188 -7.25 -6.83 -2.92
N THR A 189 -7.86 -5.73 -3.37
CA THR A 189 -9.02 -5.76 -4.27
C THR A 189 -8.69 -6.48 -5.59
N SER A 190 -7.54 -6.16 -6.19
CA SER A 190 -7.10 -6.77 -7.45
C SER A 190 -6.83 -8.27 -7.31
N ILE A 191 -6.15 -8.68 -6.24
CA ILE A 191 -5.87 -10.10 -5.97
C ILE A 191 -7.18 -10.84 -5.65
N SER A 192 -8.07 -10.28 -4.84
CA SER A 192 -9.34 -10.91 -4.47
C SER A 192 -10.21 -11.17 -5.71
N GLY A 193 -10.28 -10.23 -6.65
CA GLY A 193 -10.97 -10.47 -7.93
C GLY A 193 -10.32 -11.58 -8.76
N THR A 194 -8.99 -11.63 -8.79
CA THR A 194 -8.23 -12.68 -9.50
C THR A 194 -8.45 -14.07 -8.88
N LEU A 195 -8.44 -14.16 -7.56
CA LEU A 195 -8.70 -15.41 -6.83
C LEU A 195 -10.16 -15.85 -6.97
N ALA A 196 -11.12 -14.93 -6.96
CA ALA A 196 -12.54 -15.24 -7.16
C ALA A 196 -12.81 -15.83 -8.56
N SER A 197 -12.14 -15.30 -9.59
CA SER A 197 -12.19 -15.89 -10.93
C SER A 197 -11.60 -17.31 -10.94
N GLN A 198 -10.48 -17.54 -10.26
CA GLN A 198 -9.91 -18.88 -10.13
C GLN A 198 -10.84 -19.85 -9.38
N GLU A 199 -11.47 -19.41 -8.28
CA GLU A 199 -12.45 -20.19 -7.52
C GLU A 199 -13.63 -20.64 -8.39
N SER A 200 -14.16 -19.74 -9.22
CA SER A 200 -15.26 -20.07 -10.13
C SER A 200 -14.86 -21.18 -11.13
N HIS A 201 -13.64 -21.12 -11.68
CA HIS A 201 -13.14 -22.17 -12.56
C HIS A 201 -12.83 -23.48 -11.84
N LEU A 202 -12.31 -23.42 -10.61
CA LEU A 202 -12.09 -24.59 -9.75
C LEU A 202 -13.41 -25.27 -9.40
N GLN A 203 -14.46 -24.50 -9.10
CA GLN A 203 -15.80 -25.02 -8.86
C GLN A 203 -16.37 -25.69 -10.12
N ALA A 204 -16.25 -25.06 -11.29
CA ALA A 204 -16.68 -25.66 -12.55
C ALA A 204 -15.94 -26.97 -12.86
N MET A 205 -14.64 -27.05 -12.56
CA MET A 205 -13.87 -28.30 -12.68
C MET A 205 -14.37 -29.37 -11.69
N ASN A 206 -14.68 -28.99 -10.46
CA ASN A 206 -15.21 -29.90 -9.44
C ASN A 206 -16.57 -30.49 -9.85
N ASP A 207 -17.49 -29.63 -10.34
CA ASP A 207 -18.79 -30.04 -10.83
C ASP A 207 -18.68 -30.98 -12.05
N GLN A 208 -17.73 -30.68 -12.95
CA GLN A 208 -17.48 -31.53 -14.12
C GLN A 208 -16.87 -32.88 -13.76
N LEU A 209 -15.98 -32.93 -12.76
CA LEU A 209 -15.42 -34.19 -12.24
C LEU A 209 -16.48 -35.03 -11.52
N LEU A 210 -17.46 -34.39 -10.86
CA LEU A 210 -18.61 -35.09 -10.29
C LEU A 210 -19.50 -35.68 -11.38
N ALA A 211 -19.85 -34.89 -12.41
CA ALA A 211 -20.62 -35.39 -13.54
C ALA A 211 -19.90 -36.52 -14.28
N LEU A 212 -18.58 -36.41 -14.46
CA LEU A 212 -17.73 -37.45 -15.03
C LEU A 212 -17.81 -38.74 -14.21
N HIS A 213 -17.68 -38.65 -12.88
CA HIS A 213 -17.79 -39.80 -11.99
C HIS A 213 -19.15 -40.49 -12.13
N ASP A 214 -20.25 -39.73 -12.18
CA ASP A 214 -21.60 -40.30 -12.34
C ASP A 214 -21.77 -40.99 -13.71
N LYS A 215 -21.20 -40.42 -14.78
CA LYS A 215 -21.20 -41.05 -16.11
C LYS A 215 -20.38 -42.33 -16.15
N LEU A 216 -19.21 -42.34 -15.54
CA LEU A 216 -18.37 -43.54 -15.44
C LEU A 216 -19.08 -44.63 -14.63
N LEU A 217 -19.80 -44.27 -13.57
CA LEU A 217 -20.61 -45.22 -12.79
C LEU A 217 -21.74 -45.82 -13.63
N ALA A 218 -22.41 -45.01 -14.45
CA ALA A 218 -23.42 -45.48 -15.38
C ALA A 218 -22.82 -46.42 -16.46
N ALA A 219 -21.65 -46.07 -16.99
CA ALA A 219 -20.91 -46.84 -17.97
C ALA A 219 -20.39 -48.18 -17.40
N ALA A 220 -20.08 -48.24 -16.11
CA ALA A 220 -19.61 -49.45 -15.42
C ALA A 220 -20.68 -50.54 -15.27
N ASN A 221 -21.95 -50.27 -15.58
CA ASN A 221 -23.01 -51.27 -15.52
C ASN A 221 -22.82 -52.38 -16.57
N ASP A 222 -22.87 -53.64 -16.12
CA ASP A 222 -22.63 -54.82 -16.96
C ASP A 222 -23.67 -55.06 -18.06
N THR A 223 -24.82 -54.38 -18.00
CA THR A 223 -25.93 -54.52 -18.95
C THR A 223 -25.84 -53.59 -20.16
N ASN A 224 -24.85 -52.69 -20.21
CA ASN A 224 -24.71 -51.73 -21.30
C ASN A 224 -24.31 -52.42 -22.61
N SER A 225 -24.96 -52.03 -23.71
CA SER A 225 -24.58 -52.50 -25.04
C SER A 225 -23.34 -51.76 -25.56
N GLN A 226 -22.68 -52.30 -26.59
CA GLN A 226 -21.55 -51.62 -27.22
C GLN A 226 -21.95 -50.24 -27.78
N GLN A 227 -23.20 -50.09 -28.26
CA GLN A 227 -23.71 -48.81 -28.72
C GLN A 227 -23.89 -47.82 -27.56
N ASP A 228 -24.36 -48.27 -26.40
CA ASP A 228 -24.48 -47.42 -25.21
C ASP A 228 -23.10 -46.95 -24.73
N MET A 229 -22.11 -47.86 -24.75
CA MET A 229 -20.74 -47.52 -24.38
C MET A 229 -20.11 -46.50 -25.33
N ALA A 230 -20.37 -46.59 -26.64
CA ALA A 230 -19.94 -45.56 -27.59
C ALA A 230 -20.58 -44.20 -27.29
N GLY A 231 -21.86 -44.19 -26.89
CA GLY A 231 -22.56 -42.98 -26.43
C GLY A 231 -21.91 -42.35 -25.20
N TYR A 232 -21.62 -43.15 -24.17
CA TYR A 232 -20.88 -42.69 -23.00
C TYR A 232 -19.48 -42.18 -23.37
N GLY A 233 -18.75 -42.89 -24.25
CA GLY A 233 -17.43 -42.47 -24.72
C GLY A 233 -17.44 -41.06 -25.33
N ALA A 234 -18.45 -40.74 -26.16
CA ALA A 234 -18.61 -39.40 -26.72
C ALA A 234 -18.93 -38.34 -25.64
N GLU A 235 -19.73 -38.67 -24.63
CA GLU A 235 -19.97 -37.77 -23.49
C GLU A 235 -18.71 -37.53 -22.66
N LEU A 236 -17.92 -38.58 -22.39
CA LEU A 236 -16.64 -38.48 -21.68
C LEU A 236 -15.65 -37.58 -22.43
N GLU A 237 -15.61 -37.66 -23.76
CA GLU A 237 -14.77 -36.80 -24.58
C GLU A 237 -15.19 -35.32 -24.51
N SER A 238 -16.50 -35.04 -24.53
CA SER A 238 -17.02 -33.67 -24.32
C SER A 238 -16.69 -33.13 -22.92
N MET A 239 -16.74 -34.01 -21.90
CA MET A 239 -16.35 -33.64 -20.53
C MET A 239 -14.87 -33.33 -20.41
N LEU A 240 -14.02 -34.14 -21.06
CA LEU A 240 -12.58 -33.91 -21.17
C LEU A 240 -12.28 -32.55 -21.82
N ASP A 241 -12.91 -32.25 -22.95
CA ASP A 241 -12.72 -30.97 -23.65
C ASP A 241 -13.10 -29.78 -22.75
N SER A 242 -14.16 -29.93 -21.96
CA SER A 242 -14.59 -28.92 -20.98
C SER A 242 -13.60 -28.75 -19.82
N LEU A 243 -13.01 -29.84 -19.31
CA LEU A 243 -11.95 -29.78 -18.29
C LEU A 243 -10.70 -29.07 -18.85
N VAL A 244 -10.27 -29.44 -20.05
CA VAL A 244 -9.14 -28.80 -20.74
C VAL A 244 -9.40 -27.32 -21.00
N ALA A 245 -10.64 -26.95 -21.35
CA ALA A 245 -11.03 -25.55 -21.52
C ALA A 245 -10.93 -24.78 -20.20
N SER A 246 -11.46 -25.32 -19.09
CA SER A 246 -11.37 -24.71 -17.76
C SER A 246 -9.93 -24.54 -17.28
N MET A 247 -9.07 -25.54 -17.51
CA MET A 247 -7.64 -25.44 -17.17
C MET A 247 -6.89 -24.41 -18.03
N ASN A 248 -7.42 -24.08 -19.21
CA ASN A 248 -6.91 -23.05 -20.11
C ASN A 248 -7.67 -21.72 -19.99
N ALA A 249 -8.39 -21.48 -18.90
CA ALA A 249 -9.12 -20.25 -18.68
C ALA A 249 -8.20 -19.01 -18.71
N GLN A 250 -8.73 -17.91 -19.24
CA GLN A 250 -8.06 -16.63 -19.36
C GLN A 250 -8.83 -15.56 -18.57
N ASN A 251 -8.11 -14.56 -18.06
CA ASN A 251 -8.72 -13.33 -17.57
C ASN A 251 -9.13 -12.41 -18.72
N GLU A 252 -9.77 -11.28 -18.38
CA GLU A 252 -10.22 -10.25 -19.33
C GLU A 252 -9.09 -9.68 -20.21
N ASN A 253 -7.85 -9.76 -19.75
CA ASN A 253 -6.66 -9.30 -20.46
C ASN A 253 -6.03 -10.39 -21.35
N GLY A 254 -6.67 -11.55 -21.50
CA GLY A 254 -6.17 -12.69 -22.30
C GLY A 254 -5.03 -13.48 -21.66
N SER A 255 -4.71 -13.23 -20.39
CA SER A 255 -3.68 -13.96 -19.64
C SER A 255 -4.26 -15.25 -19.05
N TYR A 256 -3.56 -16.37 -19.24
CA TYR A 256 -3.94 -17.67 -18.68
C TYR A 256 -3.81 -17.70 -17.15
N LEU A 257 -4.88 -18.13 -16.48
CA LEU A 257 -5.00 -18.12 -15.03
C LEU A 257 -4.10 -19.16 -14.33
N PHE A 258 -3.95 -20.33 -14.97
CA PHE A 258 -3.32 -21.51 -14.38
C PHE A 258 -1.93 -21.83 -14.98
N ALA A 259 -1.28 -20.86 -15.63
CA ALA A 259 -0.01 -21.02 -16.34
C ALA A 259 1.24 -20.64 -15.53
N GLY A 260 1.10 -20.39 -14.23
CA GLY A 260 2.21 -19.94 -13.38
C GLY A 260 2.66 -18.52 -13.72
N THR A 261 3.96 -18.33 -13.96
CA THR A 261 4.52 -17.06 -14.46
C THR A 261 4.47 -16.94 -15.99
N LYS A 262 4.15 -18.01 -16.72
CA LYS A 262 4.02 -18.02 -18.19
C LYS A 262 2.60 -17.65 -18.63
N THR A 263 2.08 -16.52 -18.17
CA THR A 263 0.67 -16.12 -18.39
C THR A 263 0.27 -15.96 -19.86
N GLY A 264 1.22 -15.77 -20.78
CA GLY A 264 0.98 -15.75 -22.22
C GLY A 264 1.02 -17.11 -22.92
N THR A 265 1.27 -18.21 -22.20
CA THR A 265 1.38 -19.57 -22.76
C THR A 265 0.17 -20.39 -22.34
N LYS A 266 -0.48 -21.03 -23.32
CA LYS A 266 -1.59 -21.96 -23.06
C LYS A 266 -1.10 -23.10 -22.16
N PRO A 267 -1.64 -23.27 -20.94
CA PRO A 267 -1.08 -24.20 -19.96
C PRO A 267 -1.24 -25.67 -20.35
N VAL A 268 -2.40 -26.08 -20.85
CA VAL A 268 -2.67 -27.47 -21.27
C VAL A 268 -2.71 -27.54 -22.78
N GLN A 269 -1.77 -28.27 -23.38
CA GLN A 269 -1.64 -28.42 -24.83
C GLN A 269 -1.66 -29.88 -25.23
N TRP A 270 -2.17 -30.18 -26.42
CA TRP A 270 -2.10 -31.51 -27.01
C TRP A 270 -0.78 -31.66 -27.78
N ASP A 271 0.02 -32.65 -27.41
CA ASP A 271 1.21 -33.04 -28.15
C ASP A 271 0.82 -34.07 -29.22
N GLU A 272 0.91 -33.68 -30.49
CA GLU A 272 0.54 -34.55 -31.61
C GLU A 272 1.51 -35.72 -31.85
N VAL A 273 2.75 -35.62 -31.36
CA VAL A 273 3.75 -36.67 -31.50
C VAL A 273 3.59 -37.69 -30.38
N ALA A 274 3.49 -37.22 -29.14
CA ALA A 274 3.32 -38.09 -27.97
C ALA A 274 1.89 -38.62 -27.83
N LYS A 275 0.91 -37.98 -28.47
CA LYS A 275 -0.54 -38.27 -28.33
C LYS A 275 -1.02 -38.14 -26.88
N THR A 276 -0.51 -37.13 -26.19
CA THR A 276 -0.82 -36.83 -24.79
C THR A 276 -1.00 -35.33 -24.60
N PHE A 277 -1.77 -34.96 -23.58
CA PHE A 277 -1.75 -33.61 -23.01
C PHE A 277 -0.44 -33.38 -22.26
N VAL A 278 0.13 -32.19 -22.44
CA VAL A 278 1.35 -31.73 -21.78
C VAL A 278 1.10 -30.39 -21.10
N PHE A 279 1.74 -30.19 -19.94
CA PHE A 279 1.71 -28.91 -19.25
C PHE A 279 2.84 -28.00 -19.73
N ALA A 280 2.49 -26.93 -20.44
CA ALA A 280 3.43 -25.94 -20.97
C ALA A 280 3.67 -24.75 -20.02
N GLY A 281 2.99 -24.72 -18.86
CA GLY A 281 3.14 -23.70 -17.83
C GLY A 281 4.43 -23.84 -17.01
N ASN A 282 4.39 -23.36 -15.76
CA ASN A 282 5.39 -23.63 -14.74
C ASN A 282 4.83 -23.47 -13.32
N ASP A 283 5.61 -23.87 -12.31
CA ASP A 283 5.30 -23.70 -10.88
C ASP A 283 5.72 -22.35 -10.30
N GLY A 284 6.10 -21.40 -11.16
CA GLY A 284 6.54 -20.09 -10.71
C GLY A 284 5.44 -19.36 -9.94
N THR A 285 5.81 -18.68 -8.85
CA THR A 285 4.88 -17.91 -8.04
C THR A 285 4.85 -16.44 -8.47
N ARG A 286 3.66 -15.86 -8.43
CA ARG A 286 3.43 -14.42 -8.52
C ARG A 286 2.89 -13.95 -7.18
N GLU A 287 3.55 -12.96 -6.60
CA GLU A 287 3.19 -12.43 -5.30
C GLU A 287 2.98 -10.93 -5.39
N THR A 288 2.02 -10.43 -4.61
CA THR A 288 1.82 -9.00 -4.42
C THR A 288 1.79 -8.68 -2.94
N THR A 289 2.42 -7.56 -2.61
CA THR A 289 2.47 -7.02 -1.26
C THR A 289 1.12 -6.39 -0.89
N VAL A 290 0.54 -6.85 0.20
CA VAL A 290 -0.80 -6.44 0.70
C VAL A 290 -0.75 -5.83 2.10
N ALA A 291 0.41 -5.85 2.74
CA ALA A 291 0.71 -5.09 3.95
C ALA A 291 2.22 -5.00 4.09
N ASN A 292 2.70 -4.23 5.06
CA ASN A 292 4.13 -4.13 5.35
C ASN A 292 4.74 -5.52 5.65
N GLY A 293 5.62 -6.00 4.77
CA GLY A 293 6.25 -7.31 4.88
C GLY A 293 5.33 -8.52 4.64
N VAL A 294 4.12 -8.32 4.11
CA VAL A 294 3.16 -9.39 3.84
C VAL A 294 2.89 -9.49 2.33
N ASN A 295 3.20 -10.66 1.78
CA ASN A 295 2.93 -11.00 0.38
C ASN A 295 1.88 -12.11 0.29
N ILE A 296 1.04 -12.04 -0.74
CA ILE A 296 0.05 -13.07 -1.07
C ILE A 296 0.33 -13.61 -2.46
N LYS A 297 0.36 -14.94 -2.58
CA LYS A 297 0.45 -15.65 -3.85
C LYS A 297 -0.85 -15.52 -4.62
N GLU A 298 -0.77 -14.99 -5.84
CA GLU A 298 -1.92 -14.68 -6.69
C GLU A 298 -2.31 -15.83 -7.62
N ASN A 299 -1.35 -16.67 -8.00
CA ASN A 299 -1.57 -17.73 -8.97
C ASN A 299 -1.80 -19.09 -8.29
N THR A 300 -2.45 -19.98 -9.04
CA THR A 300 -2.75 -21.34 -8.61
C THR A 300 -2.30 -22.31 -9.71
N ASN A 301 -1.62 -23.39 -9.35
CA ASN A 301 -1.33 -24.47 -10.31
C ASN A 301 -2.41 -25.53 -10.17
N VAL A 302 -3.22 -25.71 -11.22
CA VAL A 302 -4.26 -26.74 -11.27
C VAL A 302 -3.78 -28.02 -11.96
N ALA A 303 -2.76 -27.94 -12.83
CA ALA A 303 -2.23 -29.10 -13.54
C ALA A 303 -1.73 -30.20 -12.58
N SER A 304 -1.19 -29.81 -11.43
CA SER A 304 -0.76 -30.76 -10.38
C SER A 304 -1.90 -31.61 -9.83
N ALA A 305 -3.15 -31.14 -9.85
CA ALA A 305 -4.29 -31.94 -9.39
C ALA A 305 -4.66 -33.10 -10.33
N PHE A 306 -4.33 -32.95 -11.63
CA PHE A 306 -4.62 -33.91 -12.69
C PHE A 306 -3.42 -34.83 -13.02
N SER A 307 -2.30 -34.64 -12.33
CA SER A 307 -1.05 -35.37 -12.56
C SER A 307 -0.87 -36.48 -11.55
N SER A 308 -0.21 -37.58 -11.93
CA SER A 308 0.09 -38.70 -11.02
C SER A 308 1.55 -39.12 -11.17
N GLY A 309 2.28 -39.18 -10.04
CA GLY A 309 3.72 -39.51 -10.05
C GLY A 309 4.54 -38.53 -10.90
N SER A 310 5.21 -39.05 -11.94
CA SER A 310 5.98 -38.26 -12.92
C SER A 310 5.19 -37.85 -14.16
N ASP A 311 3.94 -38.31 -14.28
CA ASP A 311 3.16 -38.18 -15.50
C ASP A 311 2.23 -36.97 -15.39
N ASP A 312 2.62 -35.90 -16.08
CA ASP A 312 1.83 -34.68 -16.18
C ASP A 312 0.47 -34.98 -16.82
N LEU A 313 -0.60 -34.53 -16.17
CA LEU A 313 -1.97 -34.60 -16.69
C LEU A 313 -2.44 -36.05 -17.01
N ASP A 314 -1.87 -37.05 -16.36
CA ASP A 314 -2.17 -38.48 -16.53
C ASP A 314 -3.69 -38.78 -16.53
N MET A 315 -4.46 -38.13 -15.66
CA MET A 315 -5.92 -38.31 -15.64
C MET A 315 -6.57 -37.93 -16.98
N LEU A 316 -6.17 -36.80 -17.57
CA LEU A 316 -6.71 -36.34 -18.87
C LEU A 316 -6.31 -37.31 -19.99
N ASN A 317 -5.08 -37.82 -19.95
CA ASN A 317 -4.56 -38.76 -20.93
C ASN A 317 -5.30 -40.11 -20.87
N LYS A 318 -5.50 -40.65 -19.67
CA LYS A 318 -6.28 -41.87 -19.45
C LYS A 318 -7.74 -41.68 -19.85
N LEU A 319 -8.35 -40.52 -19.56
CA LEU A 319 -9.73 -40.23 -19.92
C LEU A 319 -9.90 -40.19 -21.45
N LYS A 320 -8.95 -39.57 -22.17
CA LYS A 320 -8.96 -39.56 -23.63
C LYS A 320 -8.79 -40.94 -24.23
N ALA A 321 -7.84 -41.72 -23.71
CA ALA A 321 -7.63 -43.10 -24.19
C ALA A 321 -8.87 -43.96 -23.98
N LEU A 322 -9.50 -43.87 -22.80
CA LEU A 322 -10.74 -44.58 -22.48
C LEU A 322 -11.90 -44.13 -23.38
N SER A 323 -12.11 -42.83 -23.55
CA SER A 323 -13.20 -42.29 -24.39
C SER A 323 -13.10 -42.74 -25.84
N GLN A 324 -11.87 -42.84 -26.38
CA GLN A 324 -11.61 -43.33 -27.73
C GLN A 324 -11.86 -44.83 -27.84
N LYS A 325 -11.39 -45.65 -26.88
CA LYS A 325 -11.65 -47.09 -26.85
C LYS A 325 -13.14 -47.40 -26.78
N MET A 326 -13.89 -46.66 -25.96
CA MET A 326 -15.34 -46.83 -25.81
C MET A 326 -16.10 -46.55 -27.11
N GLN A 327 -15.59 -45.68 -27.96
CA GLN A 327 -16.17 -45.33 -29.25
C GLN A 327 -15.73 -46.26 -30.40
N ASP A 328 -14.72 -47.11 -30.20
CA ASP A 328 -14.21 -48.02 -31.22
C ASP A 328 -15.10 -49.28 -31.31
N PRO A 329 -15.83 -49.49 -32.42
CA PRO A 329 -16.72 -50.65 -32.58
C PRO A 329 -15.95 -51.98 -32.68
N THR A 330 -14.63 -51.95 -32.84
CA THR A 330 -13.79 -53.15 -32.93
C THR A 330 -13.34 -53.66 -31.57
N ILE A 331 -13.47 -52.85 -30.50
CA ILE A 331 -13.06 -53.20 -29.14
C ILE A 331 -14.29 -53.62 -28.32
N PRO A 332 -14.35 -54.88 -27.84
CA PRO A 332 -15.42 -55.33 -26.95
C PRO A 332 -15.47 -54.55 -25.63
N ALA A 333 -16.67 -54.26 -25.13
CA ALA A 333 -16.86 -53.53 -23.88
C ALA A 333 -16.21 -54.19 -22.65
N ALA A 334 -16.01 -55.51 -22.68
CA ALA A 334 -15.33 -56.25 -21.63
C ALA A 334 -13.84 -55.88 -21.49
N ASP A 335 -13.20 -55.45 -22.59
CA ASP A 335 -11.75 -55.28 -22.65
C ASP A 335 -11.26 -54.00 -21.94
N TYR A 336 -12.14 -53.02 -21.77
CA TYR A 336 -11.84 -51.75 -21.11
C TYR A 336 -12.60 -51.53 -19.78
N LYS A 337 -13.24 -52.57 -19.22
CA LYS A 337 -13.95 -52.46 -17.92
C LYS A 337 -13.04 -52.06 -16.76
N SER A 338 -11.83 -52.61 -16.71
CA SER A 338 -10.83 -52.23 -15.69
C SER A 338 -10.51 -50.74 -15.81
N GLU A 339 -10.39 -50.24 -17.03
CA GLU A 339 -10.02 -48.85 -17.31
C GLU A 339 -11.13 -47.87 -16.93
N VAL A 340 -12.42 -48.27 -17.06
CA VAL A 340 -13.55 -47.50 -16.50
C VAL A 340 -13.47 -47.41 -14.98
N THR A 341 -13.08 -48.51 -14.30
CA THR A 341 -12.95 -48.55 -12.83
C THR A 341 -11.74 -47.74 -12.36
N ASP A 342 -10.59 -47.87 -13.03
CA ASP A 342 -9.40 -47.07 -12.77
C ASP A 342 -9.67 -45.56 -12.98
N MET A 343 -10.51 -45.23 -13.98
CA MET A 343 -10.93 -43.85 -14.24
C MET A 343 -11.89 -43.31 -13.16
N LEU A 344 -12.76 -44.14 -12.57
CA LEU A 344 -13.57 -43.73 -11.41
C LEU A 344 -12.67 -43.30 -10.24
N ASP A 345 -11.66 -44.10 -9.93
CA ASP A 345 -10.71 -43.81 -8.85
C ASP A 345 -9.87 -42.56 -9.18
N SER A 346 -9.39 -42.43 -10.42
CA SER A 346 -8.63 -41.27 -10.89
C SER A 346 -9.45 -39.97 -10.87
N ALA A 347 -10.71 -40.02 -11.32
CA ALA A 347 -11.63 -38.88 -11.28
C ALA A 347 -11.91 -38.45 -9.84
N LYS A 348 -12.11 -39.41 -8.92
CA LYS A 348 -12.29 -39.13 -7.50
C LYS A 348 -11.05 -38.48 -6.88
N ALA A 349 -9.86 -39.06 -7.09
CA ALA A 349 -8.61 -38.51 -6.57
C ALA A 349 -8.33 -37.09 -7.10
N THR A 350 -8.58 -36.88 -8.40
CA THR A 350 -8.44 -35.56 -9.03
C THR A 350 -9.42 -34.54 -8.43
N ARG A 351 -10.68 -34.94 -8.20
CA ARG A 351 -11.68 -34.08 -7.56
C ARG A 351 -11.28 -33.70 -6.13
N ASP A 352 -10.73 -34.64 -5.37
CA ASP A 352 -10.24 -34.39 -4.01
C ASP A 352 -9.05 -33.41 -4.04
N ASN A 353 -8.13 -33.54 -5.00
CA ASN A 353 -7.03 -32.59 -5.22
C ASN A 353 -7.52 -31.19 -5.63
N VAL A 354 -8.48 -31.10 -6.55
CA VAL A 354 -9.09 -29.82 -6.96
C VAL A 354 -9.80 -29.16 -5.77
N SER A 355 -10.48 -29.94 -4.93
CA SER A 355 -11.12 -29.45 -3.71
C SER A 355 -10.11 -28.92 -2.68
N ALA A 356 -8.94 -29.56 -2.56
CA ALA A 356 -7.84 -29.07 -1.72
C ALA A 356 -7.31 -27.72 -2.23
N ILE A 357 -7.13 -27.57 -3.54
CA ILE A 357 -6.74 -26.30 -4.17
C ILE A 357 -7.82 -25.23 -3.93
N PHE A 358 -9.09 -25.55 -4.15
CA PHE A 358 -10.22 -24.65 -3.87
C PHE A 358 -10.20 -24.15 -2.43
N THR A 359 -9.96 -25.05 -1.48
CA THR A 359 -9.85 -24.70 -0.05
C THR A 359 -8.65 -23.78 0.24
N ASP A 360 -7.49 -24.01 -0.39
CA ASP A 360 -6.32 -23.12 -0.27
C ASP A 360 -6.61 -21.71 -0.82
N VAL A 361 -7.28 -21.60 -1.99
CA VAL A 361 -7.68 -20.30 -2.54
C VAL A 361 -8.66 -19.58 -1.62
N GLY A 362 -9.65 -20.29 -1.07
CA GLY A 362 -10.58 -19.73 -0.08
C GLY A 362 -9.87 -19.28 1.21
N GLY A 363 -8.83 -19.99 1.65
CA GLY A 363 -7.97 -19.56 2.75
C GLY A 363 -7.24 -18.24 2.45
N ARG A 364 -6.78 -18.05 1.20
CA ARG A 364 -6.17 -16.79 0.76
C ARG A 364 -7.19 -15.66 0.70
N GLN A 365 -8.43 -15.91 0.23
CA GLN A 365 -9.51 -14.92 0.25
C GLN A 365 -9.81 -14.45 1.67
N ASN A 366 -10.00 -15.38 2.61
CA ASN A 366 -10.26 -15.03 4.01
C ASN A 366 -9.15 -14.16 4.60
N ARG A 367 -7.89 -14.48 4.29
CA ARG A 367 -6.73 -13.69 4.71
C ARG A 367 -6.73 -12.28 4.10
N LEU A 368 -7.11 -12.14 2.83
CA LEU A 368 -7.25 -10.85 2.16
C LEU A 368 -8.37 -10.01 2.80
N THR A 369 -9.51 -10.61 3.13
CA THR A 369 -10.61 -9.94 3.84
C THR A 369 -10.16 -9.41 5.20
N LEU A 370 -9.52 -10.26 6.02
CA LEU A 370 -9.01 -9.85 7.33
C LEU A 370 -8.00 -8.70 7.25
N LEU A 371 -7.10 -8.74 6.25
CA LEU A 371 -6.15 -7.66 6.02
C LEU A 371 -6.84 -6.37 5.55
N SER A 372 -7.85 -6.48 4.69
CA SER A 372 -8.66 -5.34 4.23
C SER A 372 -9.37 -4.63 5.38
N ASP A 373 -10.00 -5.41 6.27
CA ASP A 373 -10.70 -4.88 7.45
C ASP A 373 -9.71 -4.18 8.39
N ALA A 374 -8.58 -4.83 8.69
CA ALA A 374 -7.55 -4.25 9.54
C ALA A 374 -6.89 -2.99 8.93
N HIS A 375 -6.78 -2.89 7.59
CA HIS A 375 -6.37 -1.65 6.92
C HIS A 375 -7.42 -0.54 7.06
N THR A 376 -8.71 -0.89 6.95
CA THR A 376 -9.83 0.05 7.12
C THR A 376 -9.84 0.64 8.54
N ASP A 377 -9.65 -0.21 9.55
CA ASP A 377 -9.59 0.21 10.95
C ASP A 377 -8.42 1.15 11.23
N VAL A 378 -7.21 0.81 10.74
CA VAL A 378 -6.03 1.67 10.90
C VAL A 378 -6.20 2.98 10.15
N SER A 379 -6.77 2.96 8.94
CA SER A 379 -7.08 4.18 8.18
C SER A 379 -8.02 5.09 8.97
N ALA A 380 -9.09 4.55 9.54
CA ALA A 380 -10.04 5.33 10.32
C ALA A 380 -9.40 5.93 11.60
N ALA A 381 -8.54 5.17 12.27
CA ALA A 381 -7.79 5.64 13.43
C ALA A 381 -6.79 6.75 13.06
N ASN A 382 -6.07 6.58 11.95
CA ASN A 382 -5.15 7.58 11.41
C ASN A 382 -5.89 8.89 11.09
N ASP A 383 -7.05 8.81 10.44
CA ASP A 383 -7.86 9.99 10.13
C ASP A 383 -8.35 10.71 11.39
N GLN A 384 -8.68 9.96 12.45
CA GLN A 384 -9.03 10.58 13.73
C GLN A 384 -7.84 11.33 14.33
N VAL A 385 -6.65 10.75 14.31
CA VAL A 385 -5.45 11.41 14.81
C VAL A 385 -5.09 12.63 13.96
N VAL A 386 -5.22 12.57 12.63
CA VAL A 386 -5.03 13.73 11.76
C VAL A 386 -5.99 14.86 12.13
N ARG A 387 -7.27 14.55 12.36
CA ARG A 387 -8.25 15.53 12.86
C ARG A 387 -7.81 16.11 14.20
N ASP A 388 -7.54 15.26 15.19
CA ASP A 388 -7.17 15.70 16.54
C ASP A 388 -5.93 16.59 16.52
N LEU A 389 -4.89 16.22 15.77
CA LEU A 389 -3.67 17.01 15.61
C LEU A 389 -3.89 18.34 14.89
N SER A 390 -4.86 18.41 13.98
CA SER A 390 -5.23 19.65 13.28
C SER A 390 -6.00 20.62 14.19
N PHE A 391 -6.65 20.12 15.25
CA PHE A 391 -7.46 20.90 16.18
C PHE A 391 -6.85 21.07 17.58
N SER A 392 -5.70 20.44 17.86
CA SER A 392 -5.13 20.33 19.22
C SER A 392 -4.31 21.55 19.64
N ASP A 393 -4.59 22.02 20.87
CA ASP A 393 -3.64 22.78 21.70
C ASP A 393 -2.30 22.02 21.79
N PRO A 394 -1.15 22.72 21.69
CA PRO A 394 0.19 22.16 21.85
C PRO A 394 0.40 21.09 22.94
N ALA A 395 -0.28 21.19 24.09
CA ALA A 395 -0.03 20.32 25.23
C ALA A 395 -0.59 18.89 25.08
N THR A 396 -1.71 18.70 24.36
CA THR A 396 -2.39 17.39 24.23
C THR A 396 -1.75 16.51 23.15
N ALA A 397 -1.09 17.12 22.17
CA ALA A 397 -0.54 16.43 21.00
C ALA A 397 0.58 15.41 21.34
N THR A 398 1.36 15.66 22.40
CA THR A 398 2.55 14.83 22.73
C THR A 398 2.19 13.49 23.39
N VAL A 399 1.16 13.43 24.24
CA VAL A 399 0.74 12.17 24.88
C VAL A 399 0.05 11.24 23.88
N ASN A 400 -0.78 11.80 22.99
CA ASN A 400 -1.44 11.05 21.93
C ASN A 400 -0.43 10.41 20.95
N LEU A 401 0.74 11.04 20.78
CA LEU A 401 1.80 10.55 19.90
C LEU A 401 2.40 9.20 20.35
N GLN A 402 2.66 9.03 21.64
CA GLN A 402 3.28 7.79 22.15
C GLN A 402 2.32 6.61 22.08
N LEU A 403 1.04 6.84 22.43
CA LEU A 403 -0.02 5.82 22.31
C LEU A 403 -0.20 5.38 20.86
N TYR A 404 -0.13 6.32 19.92
CA TYR A 404 -0.24 6.03 18.51
C TYR A 404 0.94 5.22 17.97
N MET A 405 2.20 5.55 18.31
CA MET A 405 3.36 4.78 17.84
C MET A 405 3.29 3.32 18.27
N ASN A 406 2.83 3.07 19.49
CA ASN A 406 2.57 1.72 19.98
C ASN A 406 1.45 1.05 19.16
N SER A 407 0.36 1.77 18.86
CA SER A 407 -0.74 1.27 18.03
C SER A 407 -0.27 0.81 16.64
N VAL A 408 0.52 1.62 15.92
CA VAL A 408 1.04 1.23 14.60
C VAL A 408 1.97 0.04 14.66
N GLN A 409 2.81 -0.05 15.68
CA GLN A 409 3.64 -1.24 15.89
C GLN A 409 2.78 -2.48 16.13
N ILE A 410 1.72 -2.36 16.94
CA ILE A 410 0.76 -3.43 17.19
C ILE A 410 0.02 -3.80 15.90
N SER A 411 -0.43 -2.84 15.10
CA SER A 411 -1.09 -3.10 13.82
C SER A 411 -0.17 -3.84 12.83
N ASN A 412 1.09 -3.42 12.71
CA ASN A 412 2.07 -4.13 11.88
C ASN A 412 2.31 -5.57 12.37
N GLN A 413 2.36 -5.78 13.68
CA GLN A 413 2.42 -7.12 14.26
C GLN A 413 1.15 -7.92 13.97
N ALA A 414 -0.03 -7.30 14.09
CA ALA A 414 -1.31 -7.91 13.78
C ALA A 414 -1.40 -8.33 12.31
N TYR A 415 -0.97 -7.48 11.36
CA TYR A 415 -0.88 -7.87 9.94
C TYR A 415 0.02 -9.08 9.73
N SER A 416 1.18 -9.12 10.41
CA SER A 416 2.06 -10.29 10.35
C SER A 416 1.49 -11.54 11.06
N MET A 417 0.62 -11.39 12.06
CA MET A 417 -0.06 -12.50 12.70
C MET A 417 -1.18 -13.04 11.81
N ILE A 418 -2.02 -12.15 11.28
CA ILE A 418 -3.07 -12.46 10.30
C ILE A 418 -2.45 -13.16 9.09
N SER A 419 -1.27 -12.73 8.65
CA SER A 419 -0.60 -13.37 7.52
C SER A 419 -0.16 -14.80 7.77
N LYS A 420 0.08 -15.15 9.04
CA LYS A 420 0.48 -16.49 9.51
C LYS A 420 -0.70 -17.38 9.87
N LEU A 421 -1.93 -16.85 9.94
CA LEU A 421 -3.12 -17.66 10.13
C LEU A 421 -3.30 -18.58 8.93
N SER A 422 -3.17 -19.89 9.18
CA SER A 422 -3.58 -20.94 8.25
C SER A 422 -4.93 -21.48 8.72
N LEU A 423 -5.73 -22.07 7.83
CA LEU A 423 -7.03 -22.68 8.19
C LEU A 423 -6.88 -23.74 9.31
N PHE A 424 -5.68 -24.29 9.52
CA PHE A 424 -5.35 -25.24 10.60
C PHE A 424 -4.99 -24.60 11.95
N SER A 425 -4.98 -23.27 12.04
CA SER A 425 -4.78 -22.56 13.32
C SER A 425 -6.09 -22.16 14.00
N VAL A 426 -7.22 -22.37 13.32
CA VAL A 426 -8.58 -22.00 13.79
C VAL A 426 -9.51 -23.22 13.95
N MET A 427 -9.11 -24.39 13.43
CA MET A 427 -9.69 -25.71 13.74
C MET A 427 -8.76 -26.45 14.70
#